data_AF-A0A7W1V720-F1
#
_entry.id   AF-A0A7W1V720-F1
#
_cell.length_a   1.000
_cell.length_b   1.000
_cell.length_c   1.000
_cell.angle_alpha   90.00
_cell.angle_beta   90.00
_cell.angle_gamma   90.00
#
_symmetry.space_group_name_H-M   'P 1'
#
loop_
_entity.id
_entity.type
_entity.pdbx_description
1 polymer ?
#
loop_
_entity_poly.entity_id
_entity_poly.type
_entity_poly.pdbx_seq_one_letter_code
_entity_poly.pdbx_strand_id
1 'polypeptide(L)'
;MKILIVFTFLLSLVFVETSQAQNNPYPNELKGYEFARNGKLKGLTPGVSTKADVKKIFGKNCENQCDYDTDWTVNFSYYENNWIKDNTNEKGEKSVYYLDFKYLGNLRKIEIRPKRQVSFGKVSFPKTFQKLSRSLITDDTRTGKSRMITYELFQDSLGLTYELFGTTDYDNIKAKSEKLYKKGDLFSIQYSISKEQEKAMFILQKNK
;
A
#
# COMPACT_ATOMS: atom_id res chain seq x y z
N MET A 1 64.28 -28.80 30.60
CA MET A 1 63.95 -27.38 30.32
C MET A 1 62.72 -27.37 29.42
N LYS A 2 61.58 -26.90 29.93
CA LYS A 2 60.27 -26.95 29.26
C LYS A 2 60.15 -25.75 28.33
N ILE A 3 59.83 -25.95 27.04
CA ILE A 3 59.41 -24.87 26.14
C ILE A 3 57.97 -25.16 25.74
N LEU A 4 57.10 -24.29 26.23
CA LEU A 4 55.65 -24.27 26.05
C LEU A 4 55.37 -23.70 24.65
N ILE A 5 54.82 -24.49 23.73
CA ILE A 5 54.34 -23.99 22.43
C ILE A 5 52.90 -23.50 22.65
N VAL A 6 52.73 -22.18 22.67
CA VAL A 6 51.42 -21.52 22.78
C VAL A 6 50.77 -21.50 21.40
N PHE A 7 49.73 -22.32 21.23
CA PHE A 7 48.83 -22.28 20.08
C PHE A 7 47.90 -21.06 20.22
N THR A 8 48.20 -19.96 19.53
CA THR A 8 47.24 -18.87 19.34
C THR A 8 46.36 -19.18 18.13
N PHE A 9 45.19 -19.77 18.37
CA PHE A 9 44.08 -19.79 17.42
C PHE A 9 43.46 -18.38 17.36
N LEU A 10 43.85 -17.59 16.36
CA LEU A 10 43.12 -16.37 15.99
C LEU A 10 41.86 -16.78 15.23
N LEU A 11 40.76 -16.93 15.97
CA LEU A 11 39.42 -17.10 15.40
C LEU A 11 38.95 -15.73 14.89
N SER A 12 39.31 -15.38 13.65
CA SER A 12 38.70 -14.24 12.97
C SER A 12 37.25 -14.61 12.62
N LEU A 13 36.33 -14.25 13.52
CA LEU A 13 34.90 -14.19 13.23
C LEU A 13 34.68 -13.15 12.13
N VAL A 14 34.69 -13.62 10.88
CA VAL A 14 34.14 -12.87 9.76
C VAL A 14 32.64 -12.81 10.01
N PHE A 15 32.18 -11.72 10.62
CA PHE A 15 30.78 -11.33 10.53
C PHE A 15 30.50 -11.04 9.06
N VAL A 16 30.05 -12.06 8.34
CA VAL A 16 29.35 -11.84 7.08
C VAL A 16 28.06 -11.14 7.48
N GLU A 17 28.08 -9.81 7.44
CA GLU A 17 26.84 -9.06 7.31
C GLU A 17 26.22 -9.55 6.01
N THR A 18 25.31 -10.51 6.13
CA THR A 18 24.32 -10.78 5.11
C THR A 18 23.44 -9.53 5.06
N SER A 19 23.93 -8.51 4.37
CA SER A 19 23.10 -7.51 3.72
C SER A 19 22.25 -8.30 2.75
N GLN A 20 21.16 -8.90 3.25
CA GLN A 20 20.02 -9.22 2.43
C GLN A 20 19.68 -7.88 1.79
N ALA A 21 20.09 -7.70 0.54
CA ALA A 21 19.55 -6.68 -0.32
C ALA A 21 18.05 -6.90 -0.26
N GLN A 22 17.39 -6.10 0.59
CA GLN A 22 15.98 -6.22 0.87
C GLN A 22 15.32 -5.80 -0.44
N ASN A 23 15.03 -6.78 -1.29
CA ASN A 23 14.44 -6.57 -2.60
C ASN A 23 13.26 -5.63 -2.43
N ASN A 24 13.36 -4.40 -2.92
CA ASN A 24 12.26 -3.44 -2.83
C ASN A 24 11.06 -4.07 -3.57
N PRO A 25 9.96 -4.41 -2.87
CA PRO A 25 8.81 -5.02 -3.53
C PRO A 25 8.15 -4.09 -4.55
N TYR A 26 8.48 -2.79 -4.52
CA TYR A 26 7.97 -1.76 -5.40
C TYR A 26 9.10 -1.10 -6.22
N PRO A 27 9.69 -1.80 -7.21
CA PRO A 27 10.80 -1.25 -8.00
C PRO A 27 10.41 -0.05 -8.85
N ASN A 28 9.11 0.13 -9.12
CA ASN A 28 8.57 1.17 -10.01
C ASN A 28 8.18 2.47 -9.30
N GLU A 29 8.56 2.66 -8.03
CA GLU A 29 8.36 3.95 -7.34
C GLU A 29 8.95 5.10 -8.16
N LEU A 30 8.17 6.16 -8.35
CA LEU A 30 8.61 7.38 -9.02
C LEU A 30 9.66 8.08 -8.16
N LYS A 31 10.69 8.63 -8.82
CA LYS A 31 11.76 9.40 -8.17
C LYS A 31 11.17 10.51 -7.30
N GLY A 32 11.61 10.58 -6.04
CA GLY A 32 11.11 11.55 -5.06
C GLY A 32 9.85 11.11 -4.29
N TYR A 33 9.29 9.94 -4.62
CA TYR A 33 8.14 9.33 -3.93
C TYR A 33 8.47 7.89 -3.49
N GLU A 34 9.73 7.65 -3.13
CA GLU A 34 10.30 6.33 -2.83
C GLU A 34 10.14 5.97 -1.34
N PHE A 35 8.90 6.00 -0.84
CA PHE A 35 8.60 5.79 0.58
C PHE A 35 8.88 4.36 1.05
N ALA A 36 8.71 3.36 0.17
CA ALA A 36 8.98 1.95 0.45
C ALA A 36 10.46 1.59 0.22
N ARG A 37 11.15 2.21 -0.73
CA ARG A 37 12.60 1.99 -0.90
C ARG A 37 13.45 2.64 0.18
N ASN A 38 13.18 3.92 0.47
CA ASN A 38 14.11 4.78 1.21
C ASN A 38 13.53 5.34 2.51
N GLY A 39 12.22 5.20 2.73
CA GLY A 39 11.51 5.81 3.84
C GLY A 39 11.20 4.85 5.01
N LYS A 40 10.39 5.34 5.95
CA LYS A 40 9.89 4.56 7.10
C LYS A 40 9.12 3.30 6.70
N LEU A 41 8.63 3.20 5.47
CA LEU A 41 7.87 2.04 5.00
C LEU A 41 8.78 0.87 4.56
N LYS A 42 10.09 1.06 4.44
CA LYS A 42 11.03 0.00 4.01
C LYS A 42 10.92 -1.30 4.82
N GLY A 43 10.58 -1.20 6.11
CA GLY A 43 10.39 -2.35 6.99
C GLY A 43 8.98 -2.96 6.98
N LEU A 44 8.05 -2.41 6.21
CA LEU A 44 6.65 -2.87 6.16
C LEU A 44 6.34 -3.52 4.81
N THR A 45 5.89 -4.76 4.88
CA THR A 45 5.54 -5.58 3.71
C THR A 45 4.07 -5.98 3.82
N PRO A 46 3.18 -5.48 2.95
CA PRO A 46 1.81 -5.96 2.85
C PRO A 46 1.75 -7.49 2.70
N GLY A 47 0.76 -8.13 3.30
CA GLY A 47 0.61 -9.58 3.40
C GLY A 47 1.42 -10.23 4.51
N VAL A 48 2.40 -9.53 5.10
CA VAL A 48 3.33 -10.08 6.09
C VAL A 48 3.34 -9.28 7.39
N SER A 49 3.54 -7.96 7.32
CA SER A 49 3.64 -7.11 8.50
C SER A 49 2.32 -7.03 9.27
N THR A 50 2.38 -6.77 10.56
CA THR A 50 1.23 -6.72 11.47
C THR A 50 1.03 -5.32 12.06
N LYS A 51 -0.05 -5.12 12.82
CA LYS A 51 -0.26 -3.89 13.61
C LYS A 51 0.88 -3.63 14.61
N ALA A 52 1.54 -4.69 15.11
CA ALA A 52 2.68 -4.56 16.01
C ALA A 52 3.92 -3.97 15.30
N ASP A 53 4.17 -4.40 14.06
CA ASP A 53 5.28 -3.88 13.25
C ASP A 53 5.07 -2.39 12.90
N VAL A 54 3.83 -2.02 12.58
CA VAL A 54 3.46 -0.61 12.35
C VAL A 54 3.72 0.23 13.62
N LYS A 55 3.27 -0.25 14.79
CA LYS A 55 3.51 0.44 16.07
C LYS A 55 4.99 0.56 16.44
N LYS A 56 5.82 -0.39 16.01
CA LYS A 56 7.29 -0.33 16.22
C LYS A 56 7.93 0.82 15.43
N ILE A 57 7.41 1.13 14.24
CA ILE A 57 7.96 2.17 13.36
C ILE A 57 7.33 3.54 13.61
N PHE A 58 6.01 3.60 13.76
CA PHE A 58 5.24 4.84 13.86
C PHE A 58 4.83 5.21 15.29
N GLY A 59 5.18 4.38 16.27
CA GLY A 59 4.83 4.55 17.68
C GLY A 59 3.47 3.97 18.05
N LYS A 60 3.28 3.76 19.36
CA LYS A 60 2.11 3.04 19.92
C LYS A 60 0.76 3.69 19.61
N ASN A 61 0.75 5.00 19.37
CA ASN A 61 -0.45 5.79 19.10
C ASN A 61 -0.88 5.75 17.63
N CYS A 62 -0.04 5.24 16.72
CA CYS A 62 -0.45 5.03 15.34
C CYS A 62 -1.24 3.72 15.23
N GLU A 63 -2.55 3.83 15.03
CA GLU A 63 -3.42 2.66 14.89
C GLU A 63 -3.72 2.33 13.42
N ASN A 64 -4.44 3.23 12.75
CA ASN A 64 -4.87 3.09 11.35
C ASN A 64 -4.46 4.28 10.50
N GLN A 65 -4.37 5.48 11.07
CA GLN A 65 -3.93 6.70 10.40
C GLN A 65 -3.00 7.48 11.32
N CYS A 66 -1.89 7.95 10.80
CA CYS A 66 -1.00 8.85 11.51
C CYS A 66 -0.20 9.73 10.54
N ASP A 67 0.57 10.66 11.08
CA ASP A 67 1.50 11.46 10.32
C ASP A 67 2.70 10.61 9.90
N TYR A 68 3.02 10.65 8.60
CA TYR A 68 4.26 10.08 8.09
C TYR A 68 5.41 11.04 8.39
N ASP A 69 5.22 12.31 8.01
CA ASP A 69 6.07 13.46 8.30
C ASP A 69 5.26 14.78 8.26
N THR A 70 5.93 15.92 8.08
CA THR A 70 5.31 17.25 7.99
C THR A 70 4.40 17.44 6.79
N ASP A 71 4.64 16.71 5.70
CA ASP A 71 4.00 16.90 4.40
C ASP A 71 3.09 15.74 4.00
N TRP A 72 3.19 14.60 4.69
CA TRP A 72 2.48 13.36 4.34
C TRP A 72 1.76 12.73 5.53
N THR A 73 0.59 12.16 5.27
CA THR A 73 -0.10 11.22 6.17
C THR A 73 0.02 9.79 5.63
N VAL A 74 -0.09 8.82 6.54
CA VAL A 74 -0.10 7.39 6.20
C VAL A 74 -1.30 6.71 6.83
N ASN A 75 -1.97 5.88 6.03
CA ASN A 75 -3.08 5.02 6.44
C ASN A 75 -2.70 3.55 6.25
N PHE A 76 -3.07 2.72 7.22
CA PHE A 76 -2.87 1.28 7.22
C PHE A 76 -4.22 0.57 7.23
N SER A 77 -4.40 -0.41 6.35
CA SER A 77 -5.54 -1.32 6.35
C SER A 77 -5.06 -2.73 6.58
N TYR A 78 -5.78 -3.51 7.38
CA TYR A 78 -5.44 -4.89 7.70
C TYR A 78 -6.47 -5.84 7.10
N TYR A 79 -6.11 -7.11 6.98
CA TYR A 79 -7.04 -8.17 6.65
C TYR A 79 -7.88 -8.54 7.89
N GLU A 80 -9.19 -8.64 7.70
CA GLU A 80 -10.16 -8.96 8.75
C GLU A 80 -10.92 -10.25 8.40
N ASN A 81 -11.56 -10.86 9.40
CA ASN A 81 -12.22 -12.17 9.32
C ASN A 81 -13.31 -12.23 8.22
N ASN A 82 -14.04 -11.13 8.03
CA ASN A 82 -15.19 -11.04 7.13
C ASN A 82 -14.83 -10.87 5.64
N TRP A 83 -13.57 -11.08 5.24
CA TRP A 83 -13.15 -10.95 3.85
C TRP A 83 -13.51 -12.19 3.03
N ILE A 84 -14.54 -12.04 2.21
CA ILE A 84 -15.08 -13.07 1.32
C ILE A 84 -14.95 -12.61 -0.12
N LYS A 85 -14.54 -13.51 -1.02
CA LYS A 85 -14.54 -13.29 -2.47
C LYS A 85 -15.49 -14.27 -3.14
N ASP A 86 -16.48 -13.73 -3.84
CA ASP A 86 -17.36 -14.51 -4.69
C ASP A 86 -16.81 -14.54 -6.12
N ASN A 87 -16.75 -15.72 -6.71
CA ASN A 87 -16.45 -15.90 -8.12
C ASN A 87 -17.60 -16.67 -8.77
N THR A 88 -18.01 -16.25 -9.96
CA THR A 88 -18.97 -16.98 -10.78
C THR A 88 -18.28 -17.31 -12.10
N ASN A 89 -18.15 -18.59 -12.41
CA ASN A 89 -17.54 -19.00 -13.68
C ASN A 89 -18.51 -18.79 -14.87
N GLU A 90 -18.03 -19.00 -16.09
CA GLU A 90 -18.83 -18.84 -17.32
C GLU A 90 -20.05 -19.78 -17.38
N LYS A 91 -20.07 -20.85 -16.57
CA LYS A 91 -21.19 -21.79 -16.44
C LYS A 91 -22.20 -21.39 -15.36
N GLY A 92 -21.98 -20.24 -14.69
CA GLY A 92 -22.84 -19.75 -13.61
C GLY A 92 -22.59 -20.40 -12.25
N GLU A 93 -21.56 -21.25 -12.11
CA GLU A 93 -21.24 -21.90 -10.83
C GLU A 93 -20.57 -20.90 -9.90
N LYS A 94 -21.12 -20.77 -8.69
CA LYS A 94 -20.62 -19.87 -7.65
C LYS A 94 -19.59 -20.57 -6.78
N SER A 95 -18.44 -19.93 -6.60
CA SER A 95 -17.41 -20.34 -5.66
C SER A 95 -17.17 -19.22 -4.66
N VAL A 96 -17.20 -19.56 -3.38
CA VAL A 96 -16.94 -18.63 -2.27
C VAL A 96 -15.57 -18.92 -1.70
N TYR A 97 -14.72 -17.91 -1.70
CA TYR A 97 -13.37 -17.99 -1.14
C TYR A 97 -13.26 -17.15 0.12
N TYR A 98 -12.63 -17.74 1.13
CA TYR A 98 -12.39 -17.08 2.41
C TYR A 98 -10.91 -16.78 2.56
N LEU A 99 -10.60 -15.70 3.26
CA LEU A 99 -9.22 -15.42 3.65
C LEU A 99 -8.67 -16.58 4.50
N ASP A 100 -7.51 -17.11 4.11
CA ASP A 100 -6.78 -18.08 4.94
C ASP A 100 -6.39 -17.42 6.27
N PHE A 101 -6.74 -18.09 7.38
CA PHE A 101 -6.63 -17.56 8.74
C PHE A 101 -5.22 -17.07 9.08
N LYS A 102 -4.18 -17.63 8.47
CA LYS A 102 -2.78 -17.23 8.73
C LYS A 102 -2.45 -15.81 8.27
N TYR A 103 -3.31 -15.21 7.42
CA TYR A 103 -3.16 -13.82 6.97
C TYR A 103 -4.04 -12.84 7.76
N LEU A 104 -4.87 -13.32 8.69
CA LEU A 104 -5.72 -12.48 9.51
C LEU A 104 -4.88 -11.52 10.36
N GLY A 105 -5.21 -10.23 10.32
CA GLY A 105 -4.46 -9.19 11.03
C GLY A 105 -3.18 -8.74 10.34
N ASN A 106 -2.80 -9.35 9.21
CA ASN A 106 -1.69 -8.86 8.41
C ASN A 106 -2.10 -7.58 7.67
N LEU A 107 -1.12 -6.73 7.46
CA LEU A 107 -1.22 -5.46 6.76
C LEU A 107 -1.61 -5.74 5.31
N ARG A 108 -2.78 -5.28 4.90
CA ARG A 108 -3.31 -5.46 3.56
C ARG A 108 -2.82 -4.37 2.61
N LYS A 109 -2.84 -3.14 3.09
CA LYS A 109 -2.56 -1.96 2.28
C LYS A 109 -1.96 -0.84 3.11
N ILE A 110 -1.00 -0.15 2.53
CA ILE A 110 -0.48 1.13 3.02
C ILE A 110 -0.89 2.20 2.02
N GLU A 111 -1.41 3.32 2.48
CA GLU A 111 -1.77 4.47 1.64
C GLU A 111 -1.09 5.72 2.19
N ILE A 112 -0.31 6.39 1.36
CA ILE A 112 0.35 7.66 1.64
C ILE A 112 -0.43 8.77 0.93
N ARG A 113 -0.77 9.84 1.67
CA ARG A 113 -1.50 10.99 1.11
C ARG A 113 -0.76 12.29 1.41
N PRO A 114 -0.68 13.22 0.45
CA PRO A 114 -0.06 14.50 0.71
C PRO A 114 -1.01 15.37 1.55
N LYS A 115 -0.45 16.14 2.48
CA LYS A 115 -1.18 17.15 3.27
C LYS A 115 -1.40 18.44 2.48
N ARG A 116 -0.67 18.61 1.37
CA ARG A 116 -0.70 19.78 0.49
C ARG A 116 -0.86 19.32 -0.96
N GLN A 117 -1.24 20.23 -1.84
CA GLN A 117 -1.38 19.92 -3.26
C GLN A 117 -0.03 19.52 -3.88
N VAL A 118 0.00 18.38 -4.56
CA VAL A 118 1.17 17.91 -5.31
C VAL A 118 0.73 17.64 -6.75
N SER A 119 1.22 18.44 -7.69
CA SER A 119 0.79 18.32 -9.08
C SER A 119 1.56 17.22 -9.82
N PHE A 120 0.81 16.29 -10.43
CA PHE A 120 1.33 15.22 -11.27
C PHE A 120 1.03 15.45 -12.76
N GLY A 121 0.50 16.62 -13.14
CA GLY A 121 0.07 16.92 -14.51
C GLY A 121 1.17 16.83 -15.60
N LYS A 122 2.44 16.76 -15.21
CA LYS A 122 3.60 16.57 -16.11
C LYS A 122 4.37 15.27 -15.86
N VAL A 123 3.92 14.44 -14.93
CA VAL A 123 4.58 13.18 -14.61
C VAL A 123 4.31 12.18 -15.73
N SER A 124 5.37 11.56 -16.24
CA SER A 124 5.27 10.46 -17.20
C SER A 124 5.39 9.14 -16.44
N PHE A 125 4.31 8.37 -16.40
CA PHE A 125 4.31 7.05 -15.77
C PHE A 125 5.04 6.03 -16.66
N PRO A 126 5.88 5.15 -16.08
CA PRO A 126 6.47 4.03 -16.82
C PRO A 126 5.43 3.14 -17.47
N LYS A 127 5.80 2.46 -18.57
CA LYS A 127 4.91 1.54 -19.31
C LYS A 127 4.43 0.33 -18.48
N THR A 128 5.07 0.05 -17.35
CA THR A 128 4.66 -0.98 -16.40
C THR A 128 3.36 -0.64 -15.67
N PHE A 129 2.98 0.64 -15.66
CA PHE A 129 1.70 1.08 -15.10
C PHE A 129 0.58 1.01 -16.13
N GLN A 130 -0.53 0.41 -15.73
CA GLN A 130 -1.81 0.48 -16.42
C GLN A 130 -2.61 1.66 -15.90
N LYS A 131 -3.14 2.49 -16.81
CA LYS A 131 -4.11 3.54 -16.47
C LYS A 131 -5.51 2.95 -16.37
N LEU A 132 -6.19 3.21 -15.27
CA LEU A 132 -7.58 2.86 -14.99
C LEU A 132 -8.35 4.12 -14.54
N SER A 133 -9.67 4.03 -14.54
CA SER A 133 -10.54 5.09 -14.01
C SER A 133 -11.42 4.53 -12.90
N ARG A 134 -11.63 5.32 -11.85
CA ARG A 134 -12.53 5.00 -10.74
C ARG A 134 -13.42 6.20 -10.45
N SER A 135 -14.73 5.97 -10.41
CA SER A 135 -15.69 6.99 -10.01
C SER A 135 -16.30 6.62 -8.66
N LEU A 136 -16.42 7.60 -7.77
CA LEU A 136 -17.04 7.48 -6.47
C LEU A 136 -18.25 8.41 -6.43
N ILE A 137 -19.41 7.87 -6.10
CA ILE A 137 -20.61 8.66 -5.82
C ILE A 137 -20.62 8.96 -4.32
N THR A 138 -20.66 10.24 -3.95
CA THR A 138 -20.75 10.70 -2.56
C THR A 138 -22.00 11.55 -2.41
N ASP A 139 -22.82 11.26 -1.42
CA ASP A 139 -23.99 12.08 -1.14
C ASP A 139 -23.60 13.32 -0.34
N ASP A 140 -23.94 14.49 -0.86
CA ASP A 140 -23.85 15.73 -0.12
C ASP A 140 -25.06 15.83 0.83
N THR A 141 -24.84 15.46 2.09
CA THR A 141 -25.86 15.51 3.14
C THR A 141 -26.43 16.91 3.37
N ARG A 142 -25.77 17.99 2.89
CA ARG A 142 -26.28 19.37 3.02
C ARG A 142 -27.18 19.79 1.87
N THR A 143 -26.95 19.29 0.66
CA THR A 143 -27.73 19.66 -0.54
C THR A 143 -28.67 18.55 -1.01
N GLY A 144 -28.55 17.34 -0.46
CA GLY A 144 -29.29 16.16 -0.89
C GLY A 144 -28.90 15.68 -2.29
N LYS A 145 -27.80 16.21 -2.86
CA LYS A 145 -27.32 15.85 -4.20
C LYS A 145 -26.17 14.87 -4.11
N SER A 146 -26.24 13.81 -4.91
CA SER A 146 -25.10 12.93 -5.13
C SER A 146 -24.06 13.63 -6.02
N ARG A 147 -22.79 13.44 -5.69
CA ARG A 147 -21.63 13.99 -6.41
C ARG A 147 -20.80 12.83 -6.94
N MET A 148 -20.39 12.89 -8.20
CA MET A 148 -19.40 11.96 -8.72
C MET A 148 -18.01 12.60 -8.67
N ILE A 149 -17.07 11.88 -8.07
CA ILE A 149 -15.65 12.21 -8.11
C ILE A 149 -14.97 11.13 -8.92
N THR A 150 -14.25 11.52 -9.96
CA THR A 150 -13.48 10.60 -10.79
C THR A 150 -11.99 10.70 -10.44
N TYR A 151 -11.33 9.56 -10.38
CA TYR A 151 -9.90 9.40 -10.16
C TYR A 151 -9.27 8.65 -11.32
N GLU A 152 -8.06 9.08 -11.69
CA GLU A 152 -7.20 8.33 -12.60
C GLU A 152 -6.23 7.49 -11.78
N LEU A 153 -6.24 6.18 -11.97
CA LEU A 153 -5.37 5.24 -11.26
C LEU A 153 -4.26 4.79 -12.20
N PHE A 154 -3.02 4.90 -11.77
CA PHE A 154 -1.86 4.33 -12.44
C PHE A 154 -1.34 3.19 -11.56
N GLN A 155 -1.61 1.95 -11.96
CA GLN A 155 -1.31 0.76 -11.16
C GLN A 155 -0.35 -0.18 -11.88
N ASP A 156 0.66 -0.71 -11.18
CA ASP A 156 1.50 -1.79 -11.67
C ASP A 156 1.03 -3.18 -11.18
N SER A 157 1.64 -4.24 -11.72
CA SER A 157 1.32 -5.63 -11.33
C SER A 157 1.81 -6.01 -9.94
N LEU A 158 2.73 -5.23 -9.35
CA LEU A 158 3.40 -5.52 -8.09
C LEU A 158 2.66 -4.92 -6.88
N GLY A 159 1.58 -4.18 -7.12
CA GLY A 159 0.72 -3.63 -6.08
C GLY A 159 1.03 -2.17 -5.72
N LEU A 160 1.81 -1.45 -6.55
CA LEU A 160 1.98 -0.01 -6.45
C LEU A 160 0.91 0.70 -7.27
N THR A 161 0.19 1.63 -6.66
CA THR A 161 -0.81 2.47 -7.34
C THR A 161 -0.62 3.94 -7.01
N TYR A 162 -0.62 4.80 -8.03
CA TYR A 162 -0.80 6.24 -7.86
C TYR A 162 -2.24 6.60 -8.24
N GLU A 163 -2.95 7.25 -7.33
CA GLU A 163 -4.30 7.76 -7.55
C GLU A 163 -4.21 9.27 -7.75
N LEU A 164 -4.58 9.73 -8.94
CA LEU A 164 -4.65 11.15 -9.28
C LEU A 164 -6.10 11.61 -9.26
N PHE A 165 -6.30 12.83 -8.78
CA PHE A 165 -7.59 13.48 -8.85
C PHE A 165 -7.96 13.77 -10.31
N GLY A 166 -9.15 13.34 -10.73
CA GLY A 166 -9.66 13.57 -12.08
C GLY A 166 -10.55 14.81 -12.10
N THR A 167 -11.85 14.60 -12.22
CA THR A 167 -12.86 15.66 -12.32
C THR A 167 -13.98 15.41 -11.33
N THR A 168 -14.72 16.47 -11.01
CA THR A 168 -16.01 16.41 -10.33
C THR A 168 -17.07 16.99 -11.25
N ASP A 169 -18.31 16.53 -11.14
CA ASP A 169 -19.40 17.01 -12.01
C ASP A 169 -19.83 18.47 -11.72
N TYR A 170 -19.15 19.18 -10.82
CA TYR A 170 -19.41 20.59 -10.50
C TYR A 170 -18.10 21.35 -10.34
N ASP A 171 -17.63 21.99 -11.42
CA ASP A 171 -16.48 22.90 -11.42
C ASP A 171 -16.63 24.14 -10.50
N ASN A 172 -17.75 24.33 -9.78
CA ASN A 172 -18.11 25.61 -9.16
C ASN A 172 -18.57 25.63 -7.68
N ILE A 173 -18.48 24.55 -6.89
CA ILE A 173 -18.90 24.62 -5.47
C ILE A 173 -17.70 24.66 -4.51
N LYS A 174 -17.60 25.77 -3.76
CA LYS A 174 -16.64 26.00 -2.66
C LYS A 174 -16.92 25.06 -1.47
N ALA A 175 -16.71 23.75 -1.60
CA ALA A 175 -16.61 22.88 -0.43
C ALA A 175 -15.27 23.17 0.27
N LYS A 176 -15.33 23.63 1.53
CA LYS A 176 -14.16 24.09 2.31
C LYS A 176 -13.06 23.02 2.49
N SER A 177 -13.32 21.75 2.21
CA SER A 177 -12.36 20.65 2.28
C SER A 177 -11.91 20.10 0.90
N GLU A 178 -12.70 20.26 -0.16
CA GLU A 178 -12.41 19.71 -1.51
C GLU A 178 -11.72 20.73 -2.44
N LYS A 179 -11.63 21.99 -2.02
CA LYS A 179 -10.95 23.07 -2.76
C LYS A 179 -9.44 22.89 -2.98
N LEU A 180 -8.85 21.77 -2.57
CA LEU A 180 -7.41 21.55 -2.52
C LEU A 180 -6.84 20.78 -3.73
N TYR A 181 -7.67 20.04 -4.46
CA TYR A 181 -7.21 19.21 -5.57
C TYR A 181 -7.73 19.75 -6.91
N LYS A 182 -6.83 19.79 -7.89
CA LYS A 182 -7.07 20.04 -9.30
C LYS A 182 -6.87 18.75 -10.07
N LYS A 183 -7.46 18.66 -11.26
CA LYS A 183 -7.24 17.54 -12.17
C LYS A 183 -5.73 17.30 -12.36
N GLY A 184 -5.31 16.05 -12.19
CA GLY A 184 -3.92 15.62 -12.31
C GLY A 184 -3.08 15.82 -11.05
N ASP A 185 -3.66 16.26 -9.93
CA ASP A 185 -2.94 16.24 -8.65
C ASP A 185 -2.91 14.86 -8.04
N LEU A 186 -1.84 14.55 -7.32
CA LEU A 186 -1.73 13.33 -6.55
C LEU A 186 -2.71 13.36 -5.37
N PHE A 187 -3.59 12.37 -5.34
CA PHE A 187 -4.48 12.12 -4.22
C PHE A 187 -3.88 11.11 -3.24
N SER A 188 -3.34 9.99 -3.74
CA SER A 188 -2.70 8.98 -2.88
C SER A 188 -1.66 8.13 -3.63
N ILE A 189 -0.74 7.54 -2.86
CA ILE A 189 0.17 6.47 -3.30
C ILE A 189 -0.14 5.25 -2.44
N GLN A 190 -0.41 4.11 -3.07
CA GLN A 190 -0.86 2.91 -2.39
C GLN A 190 0.11 1.75 -2.64
N TYR A 191 0.40 1.01 -1.58
CA TYR A 191 1.22 -0.19 -1.56
C TYR A 191 0.37 -1.35 -1.07
N SER A 192 0.21 -2.37 -1.92
CA SER A 192 -0.42 -3.64 -1.58
C SER A 192 0.43 -4.79 -2.08
N ILE A 193 0.01 -6.02 -1.80
CA ILE A 193 0.54 -7.19 -2.51
C ILE A 193 0.09 -7.19 -3.98
N SER A 194 0.76 -8.00 -4.81
CA SER A 194 0.33 -8.28 -6.19
C SER A 194 -1.02 -9.01 -6.22
N LYS A 195 -1.74 -8.91 -7.36
CA LYS A 195 -3.02 -9.62 -7.54
C LYS A 195 -2.85 -11.13 -7.45
N GLU A 196 -1.72 -11.65 -7.91
CA GLU A 196 -1.36 -13.06 -7.86
C GLU A 196 -1.17 -13.54 -6.42
N GLN A 197 -0.41 -12.79 -5.63
CA GLN A 197 -0.25 -13.07 -4.19
C GLN A 197 -1.60 -12.97 -3.47
N GLU A 198 -2.40 -11.96 -3.80
CA GLU A 198 -3.72 -11.80 -3.18
C GLU A 198 -4.63 -12.99 -3.47
N LYS A 199 -4.67 -13.49 -4.72
CA LYS A 199 -5.44 -14.71 -5.06
C LYS A 199 -5.00 -15.92 -4.23
N ALA A 200 -3.70 -16.07 -3.99
CA ALA A 200 -3.15 -17.17 -3.19
C ALA A 200 -3.48 -17.10 -1.69
N MET A 201 -3.98 -15.96 -1.20
CA MET A 201 -4.42 -15.81 0.20
C MET A 201 -5.83 -16.31 0.45
N PHE A 202 -6.63 -16.51 -0.61
CA PHE A 202 -8.02 -16.90 -0.51
C PHE A 202 -8.17 -18.38 -0.83
N ILE A 203 -8.77 -19.13 0.08
CA ILE A 203 -8.97 -20.57 -0.04
C ILE A 203 -10.43 -20.88 -0.34
N LEU A 204 -10.65 -21.80 -1.28
CA LEU A 204 -11.98 -22.31 -1.59
C LEU A 204 -12.47 -23.17 -0.44
N GLN A 205 -13.60 -22.82 0.17
CA GLN A 205 -14.25 -23.73 1.09
C GLN A 205 -15.07 -24.73 0.29
N LYS A 206 -14.64 -26.00 0.27
CA LYS A 206 -15.51 -27.08 -0.20
C LYS A 206 -16.67 -27.20 0.78
N ASN A 207 -17.90 -27.10 0.28
CA ASN A 207 -19.08 -27.43 1.08
C ASN A 207 -18.87 -28.84 1.65
N LYS A 208 -18.91 -28.96 2.98
CA LYS A 208 -18.95 -30.25 3.67
C LYS A 208 -20.32 -30.89 3.47
#